data_AF-A0A327TV57-F1
#
_entry.id   AF-A0A327TV57-F1
#
_cell.length_a   1.000
_cell.length_b   1.000
_cell.length_c   1.000
_cell.angle_alpha   90.00
_cell.angle_beta   90.00
_cell.angle_gamma   90.00
#
_symmetry.space_group_name_H-M   'P 1'
#
loop_
_entity.id
_entity.type
_entity.pdbx_description
1 polymer ?
#
loop_
_entity_poly.entity_id
_entity_poly.type
_entity_poly.pdbx_seq_one_letter_code
_entity_poly.pdbx_strand_id
1 'polypeptide(L)'
;MTRTAEQIALLRTETAPALIEELREIRSGQTELRTDLAAALGQGLDRTRTEVLRALDRDQRDLALAHRQIDGLRRELAEARAAWESGLAELRTARTAPPSGADAGPSTGPEPAPEPAAEAATAVASVPAADTDARTEATESAEPTEPAAPKETALSAPSDPTPDPLPGPASTPTDSTDYTDSTEQQAAAGLLSELTCGRQPAPEPAAVPAPAVPAPAVRPDRLRDQLDAELSTVLRTAAQIGTAELVCHPHAWQFIVARAAGAKYFQLPPAATDEKSDMVTVRLSGPSLMSAVHALYTTYWETGTGPARDLQDSAMALAYYVDLSHEIRRTLPADSTAAVDERPPTRIVIDHRPSAQPA
;
A
#
# COMPACT_ATOMS: atom_id res chain seq x y z
N MET A 1 62.90 -11.22 -56.33
CA MET A 1 62.69 -10.66 -54.97
C MET A 1 62.58 -9.13 -54.95
N THR A 2 63.13 -8.39 -55.92
CA THR A 2 63.01 -6.92 -55.98
C THR A 2 61.59 -6.42 -56.31
N ARG A 3 60.90 -7.06 -57.26
CA ARG A 3 59.54 -6.67 -57.69
C ARG A 3 58.47 -6.73 -56.58
N THR A 4 58.59 -7.69 -55.67
CA THR A 4 57.67 -7.82 -54.53
C THR A 4 57.90 -6.72 -53.49
N ALA A 5 59.14 -6.29 -53.30
CA ALA A 5 59.46 -5.18 -52.40
C ALA A 5 58.93 -3.85 -52.94
N GLU A 6 59.02 -3.62 -54.25
CA GLU A 6 58.45 -2.43 -54.91
C GLU A 6 56.92 -2.40 -54.81
N GLN A 7 56.25 -3.54 -55.01
CA GLN A 7 54.79 -3.61 -54.84
C GLN A 7 54.34 -3.34 -53.40
N ILE A 8 55.07 -3.83 -52.40
CA ILE A 8 54.78 -3.53 -51.00
C ILE A 8 55.01 -2.05 -50.69
N ALA A 9 56.07 -1.46 -51.24
CA ALA A 9 56.34 -0.04 -51.08
C ALA A 9 55.22 0.82 -51.68
N LEU A 10 54.78 0.49 -52.91
CA LEU A 10 53.70 1.20 -53.59
C LEU A 10 52.37 1.11 -52.82
N LEU A 11 51.99 -0.10 -52.41
CA LEU A 11 50.78 -0.32 -51.60
C LEU A 11 50.84 0.46 -50.28
N ARG A 12 52.01 0.51 -49.64
CA ARG A 12 52.20 1.25 -48.39
C ARG A 12 52.11 2.75 -48.59
N THR A 13 52.60 3.28 -49.71
CA THR A 13 52.55 4.73 -49.98
C THR A 13 51.16 5.20 -50.43
N GLU A 14 50.40 4.36 -51.13
CA GLU A 14 49.08 4.74 -51.66
C GLU A 14 47.94 4.42 -50.69
N THR A 15 47.93 3.24 -50.06
CA THR A 15 46.77 2.81 -49.25
C THR A 15 46.83 3.30 -47.80
N ALA A 16 48.02 3.41 -47.21
CA ALA A 16 48.17 3.87 -45.83
C ALA A 16 47.60 5.30 -45.58
N PRO A 17 47.85 6.32 -46.42
CA PRO A 17 47.30 7.65 -46.18
C PRO A 17 45.77 7.68 -46.29
N ALA A 18 45.18 6.94 -47.25
CA ALA A 18 43.73 6.86 -47.40
C ALA A 18 43.07 6.24 -46.16
N LEU A 19 43.61 5.12 -45.66
CA LEU A 19 43.11 4.48 -44.43
C LEU A 19 43.29 5.37 -43.19
N ILE A 20 44.39 6.12 -43.10
CA ILE A 20 44.60 7.07 -41.99
C ILE A 20 43.57 8.20 -42.05
N GLU A 21 43.23 8.69 -43.24
CA GLU A 21 42.20 9.72 -43.42
C GLU A 21 40.81 9.20 -43.03
N GLU A 22 40.42 8.03 -43.54
CA GLU A 22 39.14 7.41 -43.18
C GLU A 22 39.03 7.14 -41.67
N LEU A 23 40.10 6.64 -41.03
CA LEU A 23 40.10 6.44 -39.57
C LEU A 23 40.03 7.76 -38.80
N ARG A 24 40.58 8.85 -39.36
CA ARG A 24 40.46 10.19 -38.76
C ARG A 24 39.02 10.69 -38.88
N GLU A 25 38.39 10.54 -40.04
CA GLU A 25 37.00 10.94 -40.30
C GLU A 25 36.01 10.16 -39.41
N ILE A 26 36.19 8.84 -39.29
CA ILE A 26 35.38 8.01 -38.39
C ILE A 26 35.56 8.48 -36.94
N ARG A 27 36.79 8.79 -36.52
CA ARG A 27 37.04 9.27 -35.16
C ARG A 27 36.42 10.64 -34.91
N SER A 28 36.47 11.57 -35.87
CA SER A 28 35.81 12.88 -35.73
C SER A 28 34.29 12.74 -35.68
N GLY A 29 33.70 11.90 -36.53
CA GLY A 29 32.26 11.62 -36.51
C GLY A 29 31.82 10.98 -35.18
N GLN A 30 32.63 10.07 -34.62
CA GLN A 30 32.36 9.49 -33.31
C GLN A 30 32.43 10.54 -32.18
N THR A 31 33.35 11.50 -32.24
CA THR A 31 33.40 12.58 -31.26
C THR A 31 32.21 13.53 -31.36
N GLU A 32 31.77 13.85 -32.58
CA GLU A 32 30.61 14.71 -32.84
C GLU A 32 29.31 14.05 -32.35
N LEU A 33 29.10 12.77 -32.67
CA LEU A 33 27.95 12.00 -32.16
C LEU A 33 27.91 11.94 -30.63
N ARG A 34 29.09 11.81 -29.98
CA ARG A 34 29.17 11.82 -28.52
C ARG A 34 28.82 13.18 -27.93
N THR A 35 29.28 14.27 -28.54
CA THR A 35 28.94 15.63 -28.09
C THR A 35 27.46 15.92 -28.28
N ASP A 36 26.88 15.51 -29.40
CA ASP A 36 25.46 15.71 -29.71
C ASP A 36 24.56 14.91 -28.77
N LEU A 37 24.90 13.64 -28.52
CA LEU A 37 24.17 12.81 -27.55
C LEU A 37 24.24 13.41 -26.15
N ALA A 38 25.41 13.86 -25.71
CA ALA A 38 25.58 14.51 -24.40
C ALA A 38 24.74 15.80 -24.30
N ALA A 39 24.70 16.61 -25.36
CA ALA A 39 23.88 17.81 -25.42
C ALA A 39 22.38 17.49 -25.38
N ALA A 40 21.93 16.49 -26.15
CA ALA A 40 20.53 16.07 -26.20
C ALA A 40 20.06 15.51 -24.83
N LEU A 41 20.87 14.68 -24.19
CA LEU A 41 20.59 14.17 -22.85
C LEU A 41 20.56 15.28 -21.80
N GLY A 42 21.51 16.22 -21.86
CA GLY A 42 21.53 17.38 -20.97
C GLY A 42 20.26 18.23 -21.09
N GLN A 43 19.84 18.55 -22.32
CA GLN A 43 18.62 19.30 -22.57
C GLN A 43 17.36 18.54 -22.13
N GLY A 44 17.31 17.23 -22.36
CA GLY A 44 16.22 16.37 -21.92
C GLY A 44 16.07 16.37 -20.39
N LEU A 45 17.17 16.17 -19.67
CA LEU A 45 17.20 16.17 -18.21
C LEU A 45 16.85 17.54 -17.62
N ASP A 46 17.33 18.63 -18.20
CA ASP A 46 16.96 19.98 -17.74
C ASP A 46 15.48 20.26 -17.98
N ARG A 47 14.92 19.80 -19.10
CA ARG A 47 13.50 19.93 -19.38
C ARG A 47 12.66 19.18 -18.36
N THR A 48 12.92 17.89 -18.14
CA THR A 48 12.18 17.07 -17.17
C THR A 48 12.33 17.64 -15.76
N ARG A 49 13.53 18.08 -15.37
CA ARG A 49 13.77 18.77 -14.09
C ARG A 49 12.89 20.01 -13.94
N THR A 50 12.81 20.88 -14.96
CA THR A 50 11.96 22.07 -14.88
C THR A 50 10.47 21.73 -14.85
N GLU A 51 10.04 20.69 -15.56
CA GLU A 51 8.65 20.21 -15.54
C GLU A 51 8.26 19.67 -14.16
N VAL A 52 9.14 18.86 -13.53
CA VAL A 52 8.95 18.35 -12.16
C VAL A 52 8.90 19.49 -11.15
N LEU A 53 9.82 20.46 -11.22
CA LEU A 53 9.79 21.61 -10.31
C LEU A 53 8.52 22.45 -10.47
N ARG A 54 8.03 22.63 -11.70
CA ARG A 54 6.74 23.32 -11.96
C ARG A 54 5.54 22.51 -11.47
N ALA A 55 5.59 21.18 -11.50
CA ALA A 55 4.55 20.33 -10.93
C ALA A 55 4.53 20.47 -9.41
N LEU A 56 5.69 20.36 -8.76
CA LEU A 56 5.82 20.50 -7.31
C LEU A 56 5.32 21.86 -6.80
N ASP A 57 5.64 22.96 -7.48
CA ASP A 57 5.17 24.30 -7.10
C ASP A 57 3.64 24.44 -7.24
N ARG A 58 3.03 23.81 -8.26
CA ARG A 58 1.56 23.74 -8.37
C ARG A 58 0.95 22.99 -7.20
N ASP A 59 1.50 21.83 -6.86
CA ASP A 59 0.98 21.00 -5.77
C ASP A 59 1.11 21.70 -4.40
N GLN A 60 2.20 22.45 -4.18
CA GLN A 60 2.38 23.27 -2.98
C GLN A 60 1.33 24.38 -2.87
N ARG A 61 1.00 25.03 -3.99
CA ARG A 61 -0.05 26.06 -4.04
C ARG A 61 -1.44 25.47 -3.77
N ASP A 62 -1.74 24.33 -4.36
CA ASP A 62 -3.02 23.65 -4.17
C ASP A 62 -3.17 23.16 -2.72
N LEU A 63 -2.09 22.68 -2.10
CA LEU A 63 -2.06 22.36 -0.68
C LEU A 63 -2.36 23.58 0.19
N ALA A 64 -1.72 24.72 -0.08
CA ALA A 64 -1.96 25.94 0.68
C ALA A 64 -3.42 26.40 0.57
N LEU A 65 -4.05 26.26 -0.61
CA LEU A 65 -5.47 26.55 -0.81
C LEU A 65 -6.37 25.59 -0.03
N ALA A 66 -6.10 24.29 -0.10
CA ALA A 66 -6.86 23.28 0.64
C ALA A 66 -6.80 23.51 2.16
N HIS A 67 -5.63 23.85 2.71
CA HIS A 67 -5.53 24.20 4.13
C HIS A 67 -6.40 25.41 4.50
N ARG A 68 -6.36 26.48 3.69
CA ARG A 68 -7.21 27.66 3.92
C ARG A 68 -8.70 27.32 3.87
N GLN A 69 -9.12 26.41 2.99
CA GLN A 69 -10.50 25.93 2.91
C GLN A 69 -10.89 25.14 4.16
N ILE A 70 -10.05 24.21 4.63
CA ILE A 70 -10.28 23.46 5.86
C ILE A 70 -10.40 24.41 7.06
N ASP A 71 -9.53 25.41 7.15
CA ASP A 71 -9.60 26.42 8.21
C ASP A 71 -10.83 27.33 8.08
N GLY A 72 -11.34 27.53 6.87
CA GLY A 72 -12.64 28.16 6.62
C GLY A 72 -13.79 27.33 7.18
N LEU A 73 -13.88 26.06 6.78
CA LEU A 73 -14.93 25.14 7.23
C LEU A 73 -14.91 24.94 8.75
N ARG A 74 -13.73 24.89 9.36
CA ARG A 74 -13.58 24.82 10.83
C ARG A 74 -14.15 26.04 11.53
N ARG A 75 -13.98 27.24 10.96
CA ARG A 75 -14.57 28.48 11.50
C ARG A 75 -16.08 28.47 11.35
N GLU A 76 -16.61 28.11 10.19
CA GLU A 76 -18.06 28.00 9.96
C GLU A 76 -18.71 26.99 10.92
N LEU A 77 -18.07 25.84 11.14
CA LEU A 77 -18.56 24.83 12.09
C LEU A 77 -18.53 25.33 13.54
N ALA A 78 -17.50 26.11 13.92
CA ALA A 78 -17.44 26.75 15.23
C ALA A 78 -18.55 27.81 15.42
N GLU A 79 -18.83 28.61 14.39
CA GLU A 79 -19.91 29.60 14.39
C GLU A 79 -21.29 28.93 14.48
N ALA A 80 -21.53 27.88 13.68
CA ALA A 80 -22.77 27.12 13.74
C ALA A 80 -23.00 26.49 15.12
N ARG A 81 -21.93 25.95 15.73
CA ARG A 81 -21.99 25.41 17.08
C ARG A 81 -22.33 26.49 18.12
N ALA A 82 -21.69 27.67 18.04
CA ALA A 82 -21.97 28.79 18.94
C ALA A 82 -23.42 29.28 18.79
N ALA A 83 -23.93 29.36 17.57
CA ALA A 83 -25.32 29.72 17.30
C ALA A 83 -26.31 28.70 17.89
N TRP A 84 -26.02 27.40 17.75
CA TRP A 84 -26.83 26.34 18.35
C TRP A 84 -26.83 26.38 19.88
N GLU A 85 -25.66 26.58 20.49
CA GLU A 85 -25.51 26.72 21.94
C GLU A 85 -26.27 27.94 22.48
N SER A 86 -26.24 29.07 21.76
CA SER A 86 -27.04 30.26 22.07
C SER A 86 -28.54 29.99 21.99
N GLY A 87 -29.01 29.33 20.93
CA GLY A 87 -30.43 28.98 20.78
C GLY A 87 -30.91 28.03 21.89
N LEU A 88 -30.08 27.07 22.30
CA LEU A 88 -30.37 26.22 23.45
C LEU A 88 -30.43 27.01 24.77
N ALA A 89 -29.60 28.03 24.94
CA ALA A 89 -29.65 28.90 26.13
C ALA A 89 -30.96 29.69 26.17
N GLU A 90 -31.41 30.25 25.05
CA GLU A 90 -32.70 30.95 24.93
C GLU A 90 -33.90 30.05 25.22
N LEU A 91 -33.89 28.81 24.73
CA LEU A 91 -34.96 27.85 25.04
C LEU A 91 -34.99 27.50 26.54
N ARG A 92 -33.83 27.40 27.20
CA ARG A 92 -33.76 27.17 28.65
C ARG A 92 -34.31 28.36 29.42
N THR A 93 -33.95 29.60 29.05
CA THR A 93 -34.46 30.80 29.72
C THR A 93 -35.97 30.95 29.54
N ALA A 94 -36.49 30.69 28.34
CA ALA A 94 -37.93 30.69 28.06
C ALA A 94 -38.69 29.64 28.88
N ARG A 95 -38.11 28.45 29.09
CA ARG A 95 -38.71 27.40 29.92
C ARG A 95 -38.72 27.74 31.41
N THR A 96 -37.72 28.47 31.91
CA THR A 96 -37.64 28.88 33.32
C THR A 96 -38.41 30.15 33.64
N ALA A 97 -38.84 30.91 32.62
CA ALA A 97 -39.66 32.10 32.83
C ALA A 97 -41.03 31.67 33.39
N PRO A 98 -41.44 32.18 34.56
CA PRO A 98 -42.77 31.87 35.10
C PRO A 98 -43.84 32.31 34.08
N PRO A 99 -44.94 31.56 33.91
CA PRO A 99 -46.01 31.95 33.01
C PRO A 99 -46.53 33.31 33.46
N SER A 100 -46.15 34.36 32.72
CA SER A 100 -46.58 35.73 32.95
C SER A 100 -48.03 35.85 32.48
N GLY A 101 -48.94 35.32 33.29
CA GLY A 101 -50.35 35.17 32.95
C GLY A 101 -51.09 34.25 33.92
N ALA A 102 -50.75 34.25 35.20
CA ALA A 102 -51.68 33.84 36.24
C ALA A 102 -52.63 35.02 36.52
N ASP A 103 -53.50 35.30 35.55
CA ASP A 103 -54.66 36.13 35.79
C ASP A 103 -55.56 35.32 36.74
N ALA A 104 -55.67 35.82 37.97
CA ALA A 104 -56.35 35.17 39.07
C ALA A 104 -57.86 35.11 38.79
N GLY A 105 -58.30 34.10 38.05
CA GLY A 105 -59.69 33.66 38.06
C GLY A 105 -59.99 32.97 39.39
N PRO A 106 -60.95 33.46 40.21
CA PRO A 106 -61.26 32.86 41.49
C PRO A 106 -61.91 31.48 41.30
N SER A 107 -61.20 30.45 41.74
CA SER A 107 -61.73 29.10 41.87
C SER A 107 -62.74 29.05 43.02
N THR A 108 -63.98 28.69 42.69
CA THR A 108 -64.95 28.18 43.68
C THR A 108 -64.87 26.66 43.57
N GLY A 109 -64.44 25.99 44.65
CA GLY A 109 -64.41 24.52 44.76
C GLY A 109 -65.82 23.89 44.65
N PRO A 110 -65.95 22.56 44.61
CA PRO A 110 -65.61 21.70 45.76
C PRO A 110 -64.97 20.33 45.36
N GLU A 111 -64.02 19.81 46.15
CA GLU A 111 -64.19 18.73 47.15
C GLU A 111 -63.99 17.30 46.58
N PRO A 112 -63.18 16.43 47.23
CA PRO A 112 -62.63 15.23 46.61
C PRO A 112 -63.33 13.93 47.05
N ALA A 113 -63.47 12.96 46.13
CA ALA A 113 -63.52 11.51 46.39
C ALA A 113 -63.49 10.74 45.04
N PRO A 114 -63.29 9.41 45.02
CA PRO A 114 -62.11 8.65 45.42
C PRO A 114 -61.50 7.87 44.23
N GLU A 115 -60.41 7.14 44.48
CA GLU A 115 -59.72 6.19 43.59
C GLU A 115 -60.64 5.33 42.71
N PRO A 116 -60.15 4.93 41.53
CA PRO A 116 -60.07 3.48 41.31
C PRO A 116 -58.72 3.02 40.75
N ALA A 117 -58.38 1.81 41.18
CA ALA A 117 -57.32 0.96 40.68
C ALA A 117 -57.45 0.65 39.17
N ALA A 118 -56.29 0.61 38.49
CA ALA A 118 -55.97 -0.27 37.35
C ALA A 118 -54.45 -0.13 37.12
N GLU A 119 -53.62 -1.09 37.53
CA GLU A 119 -53.17 -2.19 36.66
C GLU A 119 -52.81 -1.74 35.24
N ALA A 120 -51.51 -1.61 34.95
CA ALA A 120 -50.81 -2.40 33.92
C ALA A 120 -49.44 -1.78 33.58
N ALA A 121 -48.40 -2.62 33.68
CA ALA A 121 -47.28 -2.79 32.73
C ALA A 121 -46.44 -1.54 32.34
N THR A 122 -45.11 -1.52 32.30
CA THR A 122 -44.12 -2.57 32.01
C THR A 122 -42.73 -1.98 32.26
N ALA A 123 -41.83 -2.77 32.85
CA ALA A 123 -40.38 -2.77 32.70
C ALA A 123 -39.65 -1.45 32.33
N VAL A 124 -39.06 -0.80 33.34
CA VAL A 124 -37.88 0.06 33.16
C VAL A 124 -36.65 -0.83 33.28
N ALA A 125 -35.96 -1.02 32.16
CA ALA A 125 -34.66 -1.67 32.13
C ALA A 125 -33.63 -0.79 32.84
N SER A 126 -33.08 -1.33 33.93
CA SER A 126 -31.95 -0.77 34.67
C SER A 126 -30.73 -0.65 33.75
N VAL A 127 -30.23 0.57 33.63
CA VAL A 127 -28.87 0.86 33.12
C VAL A 127 -27.90 0.57 34.26
N PRO A 128 -26.93 -0.35 34.13
CA PRO A 128 -25.91 -0.53 35.15
C PRO A 128 -24.88 0.61 35.05
N ALA A 129 -24.67 1.26 36.19
CA ALA A 129 -23.58 2.18 36.44
C ALA A 129 -22.24 1.45 36.29
N ALA A 130 -21.31 2.07 35.55
CA ALA A 130 -19.94 1.64 35.46
C ALA A 130 -19.23 1.96 36.79
N ASP A 131 -18.97 0.92 37.58
CA ASP A 131 -18.03 0.99 38.70
C ASP A 131 -16.63 1.25 38.14
N THR A 132 -16.08 2.37 38.59
CA THR A 132 -14.70 2.74 38.41
C THR A 132 -14.01 2.27 39.69
N ASP A 133 -13.29 1.16 39.65
CA ASP A 133 -12.38 0.85 40.75
C ASP A 133 -10.98 0.55 40.23
N ALA A 134 -10.06 1.28 40.83
CA ALA A 134 -8.66 1.29 40.53
C ALA A 134 -7.92 0.29 41.43
N ARG A 135 -6.79 -0.18 40.92
CA ARG A 135 -5.57 -0.44 41.70
C ARG A 135 -5.60 -1.67 42.61
N THR A 136 -4.80 -2.69 42.25
CA THR A 136 -3.75 -3.26 43.13
C THR A 136 -2.73 -4.00 42.26
N GLU A 137 -1.53 -3.43 42.17
CA GLU A 137 -0.30 -4.13 41.81
C GLU A 137 0.16 -4.95 43.02
N ALA A 138 0.58 -6.20 42.83
CA ALA A 138 1.65 -6.84 43.62
C ALA A 138 2.06 -8.20 43.03
N THR A 139 3.23 -8.19 42.38
CA THR A 139 4.33 -9.16 42.51
C THR A 139 4.04 -10.67 42.46
N GLU A 140 4.35 -11.28 41.31
CA GLU A 140 4.89 -12.64 41.27
C GLU A 140 6.11 -12.66 40.34
N SER A 141 7.29 -12.52 40.95
CA SER A 141 8.59 -12.77 40.32
C SER A 141 8.74 -14.28 40.14
N ALA A 142 8.67 -14.74 38.89
CA ALA A 142 9.19 -16.05 38.49
C ALA A 142 10.46 -15.83 37.66
N GLU A 143 11.57 -16.20 38.28
CA GLU A 143 12.96 -16.22 37.83
C GLU A 143 13.14 -17.21 36.66
N PRO A 144 13.65 -16.79 35.48
CA PRO A 144 14.15 -17.72 34.47
C PRO A 144 15.65 -17.89 34.63
N THR A 145 16.02 -19.13 34.95
CA THR A 145 17.37 -19.68 35.00
C THR A 145 18.19 -19.38 33.75
N GLU A 146 19.34 -18.74 33.97
CA GLU A 146 20.43 -18.47 33.04
C GLU A 146 21.17 -19.79 32.68
N PRO A 147 21.21 -20.22 31.40
CA PRO A 147 22.07 -21.33 31.00
C PRO A 147 23.49 -20.81 30.73
N ALA A 148 24.42 -21.46 31.42
CA ALA A 148 25.84 -21.20 31.48
C ALA A 148 26.54 -21.06 30.10
N ALA A 149 27.40 -20.05 30.01
CA ALA A 149 28.41 -19.90 28.99
C ALA A 149 29.43 -21.06 29.03
N PRO A 150 29.83 -21.62 27.87
CA PRO A 150 30.99 -22.48 27.80
C PRO A 150 32.29 -21.66 27.83
N LYS A 151 33.23 -22.15 28.64
CA LYS A 151 34.56 -21.61 28.94
C LYS A 151 35.36 -21.30 27.67
N GLU A 152 35.87 -20.07 27.60
CA GLU A 152 37.00 -19.69 26.76
C GLU A 152 38.21 -20.57 27.09
N THR A 153 38.64 -21.34 26.10
CA THR A 153 39.93 -22.03 26.12
C THR A 153 40.92 -21.09 25.46
N ALA A 154 41.82 -20.52 26.26
CA ALA A 154 43.03 -19.88 25.78
C ALA A 154 43.88 -20.90 25.00
N LEU A 155 44.23 -20.60 23.75
CA LEU A 155 45.44 -21.15 23.12
C LEU A 155 45.85 -20.31 21.90
N SER A 156 47.02 -19.67 22.04
CA SER A 156 48.05 -19.47 21.03
C SER A 156 47.74 -18.66 19.75
N ALA A 157 48.38 -17.49 19.68
CA ALA A 157 48.98 -16.98 18.45
C ALA A 157 49.91 -18.04 17.83
N PRO A 158 50.01 -18.11 16.49
CA PRO A 158 51.20 -17.50 15.88
C PRO A 158 50.95 -16.84 14.51
N SER A 159 51.77 -15.82 14.26
CA SER A 159 52.44 -15.50 13.00
C SER A 159 51.60 -15.26 11.74
N ASP A 160 51.49 -13.96 11.43
CA ASP A 160 51.81 -13.33 10.15
C ASP A 160 52.41 -14.26 9.07
N PRO A 161 51.80 -14.29 7.87
CA PRO A 161 52.59 -14.22 6.66
C PRO A 161 52.12 -13.11 5.71
N THR A 162 53.09 -12.29 5.35
CA THR A 162 53.17 -11.34 4.24
C THR A 162 52.45 -11.81 2.96
N PRO A 163 51.61 -10.98 2.30
CA PRO A 163 51.23 -11.20 0.92
C PRO A 163 52.22 -10.51 -0.03
N ASP A 164 52.89 -11.33 -0.85
CA ASP A 164 53.68 -10.93 -2.02
C ASP A 164 52.82 -10.18 -3.06
N PRO A 165 53.35 -9.18 -3.78
CA PRO A 165 52.63 -8.43 -4.80
C PRO A 165 52.77 -9.08 -6.17
N LEU A 166 51.66 -9.50 -6.77
CA LEU A 166 51.62 -9.95 -8.17
C LEU A 166 50.42 -9.34 -8.94
N PRO A 167 50.53 -9.28 -10.28
CA PRO A 167 50.12 -8.15 -11.10
C PRO A 167 48.65 -8.20 -11.51
N GLY A 168 48.13 -7.02 -11.87
CA GLY A 168 46.71 -6.84 -12.21
C GLY A 168 46.24 -7.61 -13.45
N PRO A 169 44.91 -7.67 -13.61
CA PRO A 169 44.33 -7.73 -14.94
C PRO A 169 43.16 -6.74 -15.14
N ALA A 170 43.14 -6.18 -16.34
CA ALA A 170 41.97 -5.91 -17.17
C ALA A 170 40.72 -5.27 -16.52
N SER A 171 40.54 -3.98 -16.77
CA SER A 171 39.23 -3.34 -16.79
C SER A 171 38.38 -3.96 -17.93
N THR A 172 37.33 -4.68 -17.58
CA THR A 172 36.17 -4.89 -18.46
C THR A 172 35.11 -3.85 -18.13
N PRO A 173 34.57 -3.10 -19.12
CA PRO A 173 33.36 -2.32 -18.91
C PRO A 173 32.16 -3.27 -19.02
N THR A 174 31.46 -3.47 -17.90
CA THR A 174 30.15 -4.12 -17.91
C THR A 174 29.12 -3.13 -18.43
N ASP A 175 28.43 -3.60 -19.46
CA ASP A 175 27.40 -2.91 -20.22
C ASP A 175 26.07 -2.85 -19.44
N SER A 176 25.25 -1.92 -19.90
CA SER A 176 24.02 -1.39 -19.32
C SER A 176 22.92 -2.42 -19.12
N THR A 177 22.26 -2.36 -17.96
CA THR A 177 20.82 -2.59 -17.83
C THR A 177 20.27 -1.60 -16.82
N ASP A 178 19.84 -0.44 -17.30
CA ASP A 178 19.07 0.51 -16.50
C ASP A 178 18.20 1.38 -17.44
N TYR A 179 16.99 0.91 -17.75
CA TYR A 179 15.93 1.76 -18.32
C TYR A 179 14.54 1.12 -18.30
N THR A 180 13.84 1.14 -17.16
CA THR A 180 12.35 1.17 -17.07
C THR A 180 11.88 1.59 -15.66
N ASP A 181 12.14 2.84 -15.23
CA ASP A 181 11.79 3.32 -13.87
C ASP A 181 10.50 4.18 -13.80
N SER A 182 9.83 4.49 -14.93
CA SER A 182 8.60 5.33 -14.92
C SER A 182 7.30 4.58 -15.19
N THR A 183 7.35 3.32 -15.64
CA THR A 183 6.13 2.57 -15.99
C THR A 183 5.51 1.86 -14.77
N GLU A 184 6.32 1.50 -13.77
CA GLU A 184 5.86 0.66 -12.65
C GLU A 184 5.14 1.46 -11.56
N GLN A 185 5.51 2.72 -11.34
CA GLN A 185 4.81 3.59 -10.39
C GLN A 185 3.43 4.04 -10.92
N GLN A 186 3.27 4.15 -12.24
CA GLN A 186 1.97 4.31 -12.89
C GLN A 186 1.14 3.02 -12.87
N ALA A 187 1.78 1.85 -12.94
CA ALA A 187 1.09 0.57 -12.80
C ALA A 187 0.54 0.36 -11.38
N ALA A 188 1.30 0.72 -10.34
CA ALA A 188 0.82 0.68 -8.95
C ALA A 188 -0.35 1.66 -8.70
N ALA A 189 -0.29 2.87 -9.26
CA ALA A 189 -1.40 3.82 -9.19
C ALA A 189 -2.62 3.37 -10.02
N GLY A 190 -2.40 2.68 -11.13
CA GLY A 190 -3.45 2.07 -11.96
C GLY A 190 -4.18 0.94 -11.24
N LEU A 191 -3.46 0.01 -10.62
CA LEU A 191 -4.03 -1.10 -9.84
C LEU A 191 -4.83 -0.61 -8.61
N LEU A 192 -4.39 0.46 -7.97
CA LEU A 192 -5.13 1.10 -6.87
C LEU A 192 -6.38 1.87 -7.36
N SER A 193 -6.37 2.38 -8.59
CA SER A 193 -7.54 3.01 -9.21
C SER A 193 -8.61 1.99 -9.58
N GLU A 194 -8.22 0.76 -9.95
CA GLU A 194 -9.16 -0.35 -10.18
C GLU A 194 -9.81 -0.84 -8.88
N LEU A 195 -9.06 -0.90 -7.77
CA LEU A 195 -9.61 -1.26 -6.45
C LEU A 195 -10.60 -0.23 -5.90
N THR A 196 -10.48 1.03 -6.30
CA THR A 196 -11.35 2.13 -5.84
C THR A 196 -12.53 2.41 -6.77
N CYS A 197 -12.48 1.98 -8.04
CA CYS A 197 -13.59 2.09 -8.99
C CYS A 197 -14.59 0.93 -8.87
N GLY A 198 -15.34 0.92 -7.77
CA GLY A 198 -16.60 0.17 -7.71
C GLY A 198 -17.59 0.67 -8.78
N ARG A 199 -17.78 -0.14 -9.83
CA ARG A 199 -18.90 -0.19 -10.79
C ARG A 199 -19.76 1.09 -10.87
N GLN A 200 -19.32 2.04 -11.68
CA GLN A 200 -20.17 3.14 -12.15
C GLN A 200 -21.18 2.60 -13.18
N PRO A 201 -22.51 2.79 -13.01
CA PRO A 201 -23.50 2.32 -13.98
C PRO A 201 -23.34 3.04 -15.33
N ALA A 202 -23.58 2.28 -16.40
CA ALA A 202 -23.35 2.67 -17.80
C ALA A 202 -23.98 4.04 -18.16
N PRO A 203 -23.26 4.91 -18.90
CA PRO A 203 -23.79 6.22 -19.27
C PRO A 203 -24.74 6.13 -20.46
N GLU A 204 -25.92 6.69 -20.28
CA GLU A 204 -26.90 7.06 -21.31
C GLU A 204 -26.35 8.23 -22.16
N PRO A 205 -26.66 8.31 -23.47
CA PRO A 205 -25.79 9.04 -24.40
C PRO A 205 -26.05 10.54 -24.52
N ALA A 206 -24.92 11.25 -24.65
CA ALA A 206 -24.70 12.54 -25.32
C ALA A 206 -25.19 13.83 -24.63
N ALA A 207 -24.37 14.33 -23.71
CA ALA A 207 -24.24 15.77 -23.45
C ALA A 207 -22.77 16.22 -23.64
N VAL A 208 -22.64 17.42 -24.20
CA VAL A 208 -21.44 18.11 -24.71
C VAL A 208 -20.23 18.09 -23.73
N PRO A 209 -18.98 17.90 -24.22
CA PRO A 209 -17.81 17.75 -23.35
C PRO A 209 -17.44 19.07 -22.66
N ALA A 210 -17.56 19.09 -21.33
CA ALA A 210 -16.99 20.11 -20.47
C ALA A 210 -15.46 19.91 -20.32
N PRO A 211 -14.67 20.98 -20.12
CA PRO A 211 -13.21 20.88 -19.99
C PRO A 211 -12.83 20.03 -18.77
N ALA A 212 -12.02 19.00 -19.02
CA ALA A 212 -11.56 18.04 -18.04
C ALA A 212 -10.77 18.73 -16.92
N VAL A 213 -11.33 18.71 -15.71
CA VAL A 213 -10.62 19.09 -14.48
C VAL A 213 -9.57 18.01 -14.21
N PRO A 214 -8.27 18.35 -14.09
CA PRO A 214 -7.24 17.35 -13.82
C PRO A 214 -7.46 16.72 -12.44
N ALA A 215 -7.42 15.39 -12.39
CA ALA A 215 -7.57 14.61 -11.17
C ALA A 215 -6.45 14.98 -10.16
N PRO A 216 -6.76 15.13 -8.86
CA PRO A 216 -5.79 15.53 -7.86
C PRO A 216 -4.70 14.46 -7.68
N ALA A 217 -3.43 14.88 -7.67
CA ALA A 217 -2.31 13.99 -7.37
C ALA A 217 -2.45 13.41 -5.95
N VAL A 218 -2.50 12.09 -5.84
CA VAL A 218 -2.64 11.39 -4.55
C VAL A 218 -1.30 11.45 -3.81
N ARG A 219 -1.31 12.00 -2.60
CA ARG A 219 -0.11 12.07 -1.74
C ARG A 219 0.27 10.70 -1.19
N PRO A 220 1.56 10.40 -0.99
CA PRO A 220 2.01 9.12 -0.42
C PRO A 220 1.43 8.86 0.98
N ASP A 221 1.30 9.89 1.82
CA ASP A 221 0.71 9.74 3.16
C ASP A 221 -0.78 9.37 3.09
N ARG A 222 -1.52 9.97 2.14
CA ARG A 222 -2.93 9.61 1.91
C ARG A 222 -3.09 8.21 1.36
N LEU A 223 -2.18 7.77 0.50
CA LEU A 223 -2.16 6.40 -0.01
C LEU A 223 -1.98 5.41 1.14
N ARG A 224 -1.08 5.72 2.08
CA ARG A 224 -0.86 4.90 3.27
C ARG A 224 -2.11 4.83 4.16
N ASP A 225 -2.69 5.97 4.51
CA ASP A 225 -3.91 6.02 5.32
C ASP A 225 -5.06 5.23 4.66
N GLN A 226 -5.18 5.35 3.34
CA GLN A 226 -6.18 4.62 2.56
C GLN A 226 -5.89 3.11 2.57
N LEU A 227 -4.65 2.70 2.34
CA LEU A 227 -4.25 1.29 2.36
C LEU A 227 -4.41 0.66 3.76
N ASP A 228 -4.13 1.42 4.83
CA ASP A 228 -4.35 1.00 6.22
C ASP A 228 -5.85 0.78 6.50
N ALA A 229 -6.72 1.68 6.03
CA ALA A 229 -8.17 1.53 6.14
C ALA A 229 -8.67 0.30 5.35
N GLU A 230 -8.16 0.12 4.12
CA GLU A 230 -8.47 -1.01 3.25
C GLU A 230 -7.99 -2.34 3.87
N LEU A 231 -6.79 -2.36 4.47
CA LEU A 231 -6.23 -3.51 5.17
C LEU A 231 -7.13 -3.91 6.34
N SER A 232 -7.55 -2.95 7.17
CA SER A 232 -8.43 -3.23 8.31
C SER A 232 -9.75 -3.87 7.88
N THR A 233 -10.27 -3.46 6.72
CA THR A 233 -11.48 -4.01 6.12
C THR A 233 -11.24 -5.43 5.61
N VAL A 234 -10.14 -5.66 4.88
CA VAL A 234 -9.77 -6.98 4.35
C VAL A 234 -9.51 -7.98 5.46
N LEU A 235 -8.80 -7.58 6.52
CA LEU A 235 -8.54 -8.43 7.67
C LEU A 235 -9.83 -8.80 8.41
N ARG A 236 -10.79 -7.87 8.54
CA ARG A 236 -12.11 -8.16 9.11
C ARG A 236 -12.89 -9.16 8.25
N THR A 237 -12.86 -9.01 6.93
CA THR A 237 -13.49 -9.93 5.98
C THR A 237 -12.84 -11.32 6.03
N ALA A 238 -11.50 -11.37 6.03
CA ALA A 238 -10.74 -12.61 6.14
C ALA A 238 -10.98 -13.35 7.46
N ALA A 239 -11.18 -12.63 8.57
CA ALA A 239 -11.53 -13.22 9.86
C ALA A 239 -12.89 -13.94 9.86
N GLN A 240 -13.80 -13.58 8.94
CA GLN A 240 -15.09 -14.25 8.77
C GLN A 240 -14.99 -15.52 7.93
N ILE A 241 -13.86 -15.74 7.23
CA ILE A 241 -13.60 -16.93 6.44
C ILE A 241 -13.02 -18.01 7.36
N GLY A 242 -13.80 -19.05 7.65
CA GLY A 242 -13.33 -20.17 8.48
C GLY A 242 -12.19 -20.95 7.81
N THR A 243 -12.33 -21.27 6.52
CA THR A 243 -11.31 -21.95 5.71
C THR A 243 -11.39 -21.49 4.26
N ALA A 244 -10.24 -21.14 3.69
CA ALA A 244 -10.07 -20.79 2.29
C ALA A 244 -9.23 -21.84 1.55
N GLU A 245 -9.59 -22.13 0.31
CA GLU A 245 -8.76 -22.85 -0.66
C GLU A 245 -8.09 -21.83 -1.57
N LEU A 246 -6.80 -21.61 -1.38
CA LEU A 246 -5.97 -20.76 -2.24
C LEU A 246 -5.43 -21.59 -3.41
N VAL A 247 -5.80 -21.23 -4.63
CA VAL A 247 -5.25 -21.81 -5.86
C VAL A 247 -4.37 -20.77 -6.52
N CYS A 248 -3.06 -21.01 -6.55
CA CYS A 248 -2.11 -20.04 -7.10
C CYS A 248 -0.90 -20.72 -7.75
N HIS A 249 -0.11 -19.95 -8.49
CA HIS A 249 1.12 -20.46 -9.10
C HIS A 249 2.14 -20.90 -8.03
N PRO A 250 2.94 -21.96 -8.25
CA PRO A 250 3.96 -22.42 -7.29
C PRO A 250 4.89 -21.31 -6.79
N HIS A 251 5.36 -20.43 -7.67
CA HIS A 251 6.20 -19.28 -7.30
C HIS A 251 5.47 -18.25 -6.43
N ALA A 252 4.19 -17.97 -6.70
CA ALA A 252 3.40 -17.06 -5.88
C ALA A 252 3.21 -17.64 -4.47
N TRP A 253 2.92 -18.94 -4.38
CA TRP A 253 2.83 -19.64 -3.10
C TRP A 253 4.16 -19.60 -2.32
N GLN A 254 5.28 -19.89 -2.97
CA GLN A 254 6.62 -19.82 -2.36
C GLN A 254 6.92 -18.42 -1.81
N PHE A 255 6.59 -17.38 -2.58
CA PHE A 255 6.76 -16.00 -2.15
C PHE A 255 5.90 -15.67 -0.92
N ILE A 256 4.61 -16.03 -0.93
CA ILE A 256 3.69 -15.81 0.20
C ILE A 256 4.23 -16.51 1.45
N VAL A 257 4.65 -17.77 1.34
CA VAL A 257 5.22 -18.54 2.45
C VAL A 257 6.51 -17.88 2.97
N ALA A 258 7.41 -17.45 2.08
CA ALA A 258 8.66 -16.81 2.48
C ALA A 258 8.41 -15.53 3.31
N ARG A 259 7.36 -14.75 2.98
CA ARG A 259 6.99 -13.55 3.75
C ARG A 259 6.20 -13.86 5.02
N ALA A 260 5.34 -14.88 4.99
CA ALA A 260 4.45 -15.19 6.10
C ALA A 260 5.05 -16.14 7.15
N ALA A 261 6.15 -16.84 6.86
CA ALA A 261 6.74 -17.87 7.73
C ALA A 261 7.13 -17.37 9.15
N GLY A 262 7.31 -16.07 9.35
CA GLY A 262 7.59 -15.47 10.66
C GLY A 262 6.36 -14.93 11.41
N ALA A 263 5.17 -14.96 10.80
CA ALA A 263 3.98 -14.37 11.39
C ALA A 263 3.36 -15.29 12.46
N LYS A 264 2.94 -14.69 13.59
CA LYS A 264 2.46 -15.39 14.80
C LYS A 264 1.36 -16.44 14.55
N TYR A 265 0.48 -16.21 13.59
CA TYR A 265 -0.67 -17.07 13.32
C TYR A 265 -0.60 -17.77 11.95
N PHE A 266 0.52 -17.65 11.24
CA PHE A 266 0.71 -18.36 9.98
C PHE A 266 1.16 -19.78 10.26
N GLN A 267 0.36 -20.74 9.81
CA GLN A 267 0.71 -22.15 9.85
C GLN A 267 0.92 -22.62 8.42
N LEU A 268 2.08 -23.20 8.15
CA LEU A 268 2.42 -23.74 6.84
C LEU A 268 1.54 -24.97 6.55
N PRO A 269 0.57 -24.87 5.62
CA PRO A 269 -0.28 -26.00 5.30
C PRO A 269 0.47 -26.99 4.42
N PRO A 270 0.11 -28.29 4.45
CA PRO A 270 0.59 -29.22 3.44
C PRO A 270 0.08 -28.75 2.07
N ALA A 271 0.99 -28.33 1.20
CA ALA A 271 0.64 -27.90 -0.15
C ALA A 271 0.23 -29.13 -0.98
N ALA A 272 -0.97 -29.10 -1.54
CA ALA A 272 -1.39 -30.09 -2.53
C ALA A 272 -1.09 -29.54 -3.92
N THR A 273 -0.15 -30.16 -4.61
CA THR A 273 0.13 -29.87 -6.02
C THR A 273 -0.92 -30.61 -6.86
N ASP A 274 -1.67 -29.88 -7.69
CA ASP A 274 -2.56 -30.52 -8.65
C ASP A 274 -1.76 -30.85 -9.92
N GLU A 275 -1.52 -32.14 -10.17
CA GLU A 275 -0.71 -32.64 -11.29
C GLU A 275 -1.16 -32.12 -12.67
N LYS A 276 -2.42 -31.68 -12.79
CA LYS A 276 -2.99 -31.28 -14.09
C LYS A 276 -2.93 -29.78 -14.39
N SER A 277 -2.87 -28.92 -13.37
CA SER A 277 -3.13 -27.49 -13.57
C SER A 277 -1.90 -26.59 -13.48
N ASP A 278 -0.71 -27.12 -13.16
CA ASP A 278 0.50 -26.33 -12.83
C ASP A 278 0.24 -25.28 -11.73
N MET A 279 -0.82 -25.50 -10.94
CA MET A 279 -1.24 -24.65 -9.85
C MET A 279 -1.15 -25.43 -8.55
N VAL A 280 -0.83 -24.71 -7.48
CA VAL A 280 -0.78 -25.24 -6.12
C VAL A 280 -2.10 -24.89 -5.44
N THR A 281 -2.77 -25.91 -4.90
CA THR A 281 -3.99 -25.74 -4.10
C THR A 281 -3.65 -25.92 -2.63
N VAL A 282 -3.90 -24.90 -1.83
CA VAL A 282 -3.56 -24.88 -0.41
C VAL A 282 -4.78 -24.51 0.41
N ARG A 283 -5.04 -25.28 1.48
CA ARG A 283 -6.08 -24.95 2.46
C ARG A 283 -5.51 -24.07 3.56
N LEU A 284 -6.01 -22.85 3.67
CA LEU A 284 -5.64 -21.88 4.70
C LEU A 284 -6.78 -21.70 5.69
N SER A 285 -6.47 -21.70 6.99
CA SER A 285 -7.40 -21.22 8.01
C SER A 285 -7.53 -19.69 7.93
N GLY A 286 -8.64 -19.14 8.41
CA GLY A 286 -8.84 -17.68 8.49
C GLY A 286 -7.65 -16.91 9.12
N PRO A 287 -7.13 -17.32 10.29
CA PRO A 287 -5.96 -16.69 10.91
C PRO A 287 -4.68 -16.77 10.07
N SER A 288 -4.47 -17.87 9.35
CA SER A 288 -3.32 -18.03 8.44
C SER A 288 -3.46 -17.11 7.22
N LEU A 289 -4.68 -17.00 6.67
CA LEU A 289 -4.99 -16.08 5.58
C LEU A 289 -4.78 -14.61 5.99
N MET A 290 -5.25 -14.22 7.18
CA MET A 290 -5.01 -12.88 7.73
C MET A 290 -3.51 -12.57 7.88
N SER A 291 -2.74 -13.55 8.35
CA SER A 291 -1.29 -13.42 8.51
C SER A 291 -0.59 -13.26 7.16
N ALA A 292 -1.01 -14.01 6.14
CA ALA A 292 -0.50 -13.88 4.78
C ALA A 292 -0.80 -12.50 4.17
N VAL A 293 -2.04 -12.01 4.28
CA VAL A 293 -2.43 -10.65 3.84
C VAL A 293 -1.56 -9.60 4.51
N HIS A 294 -1.43 -9.68 5.84
CA HIS A 294 -0.66 -8.72 6.62
C HIS A 294 0.83 -8.76 6.26
N ALA A 295 1.42 -9.94 6.06
CA ALA A 295 2.82 -10.08 5.68
C ALA A 295 3.12 -9.48 4.29
N LEU A 296 2.21 -9.63 3.33
CA LEU A 296 2.34 -8.98 2.01
C LEU A 296 2.25 -7.45 2.15
N TYR A 297 1.31 -6.96 2.95
CA TYR A 297 1.15 -5.54 3.23
C TYR A 297 2.39 -4.92 3.87
N THR A 298 2.95 -5.55 4.91
CA THR A 298 4.16 -5.05 5.58
C THR A 298 5.37 -5.11 4.65
N THR A 299 5.51 -6.18 3.85
CA THR A 299 6.60 -6.30 2.87
C THR A 299 6.57 -5.15 1.85
N TYR A 300 5.39 -4.80 1.34
CA TYR A 300 5.26 -3.67 0.41
C TYR A 300 5.81 -2.36 1.03
N TRP A 301 5.44 -2.06 2.28
CA TRP A 301 5.79 -0.80 2.93
C TRP A 301 7.22 -0.75 3.49
N GLU A 302 7.68 -1.83 4.09
CA GLU A 302 9.02 -1.91 4.70
C GLU A 302 10.09 -1.89 3.60
N THR A 303 9.88 -2.65 2.52
CA THR A 303 10.82 -2.68 1.39
C THR A 303 10.75 -1.40 0.54
N GLY A 304 9.59 -0.74 0.49
CA GLY A 304 9.40 0.51 -0.25
C GLY A 304 10.02 1.75 0.40
N THR A 305 10.34 1.72 1.69
CA THR A 305 10.82 2.90 2.44
C THR A 305 12.28 2.82 2.91
N GLY A 306 12.92 1.64 2.80
CA GLY A 306 14.32 1.42 3.17
C GLY A 306 15.36 1.88 2.12
N PRO A 307 16.64 2.08 2.51
CA PRO A 307 17.73 2.45 1.60
C PRO A 307 18.20 1.32 0.68
N ALA A 308 17.90 0.07 1.03
CA ALA A 308 18.12 -1.12 0.19
C ALA A 308 16.75 -1.59 -0.33
N ARG A 309 16.18 -0.82 -1.26
CA ARG A 309 14.89 -1.17 -1.88
C ARG A 309 15.06 -2.39 -2.76
N ASP A 310 14.52 -3.52 -2.32
CA ASP A 310 14.18 -4.59 -3.25
C ASP A 310 12.84 -4.22 -3.92
N LEU A 311 12.92 -3.44 -5.00
CA LEU A 311 11.73 -3.00 -5.74
C LEU A 311 10.92 -4.20 -6.25
N GLN A 312 11.60 -5.29 -6.62
CA GLN A 312 10.96 -6.49 -7.13
C GLN A 312 10.08 -7.14 -6.06
N ASP A 313 10.61 -7.33 -4.85
CA ASP A 313 9.84 -7.86 -3.73
C ASP A 313 8.66 -6.97 -3.36
N SER A 314 8.85 -5.64 -3.37
CA SER A 314 7.78 -4.68 -3.07
C SER A 314 6.66 -4.74 -4.12
N ALA A 315 7.01 -4.78 -5.41
CA ALA A 315 6.06 -4.88 -6.51
C ALA A 315 5.27 -6.20 -6.48
N MET A 316 5.95 -7.33 -6.25
CA MET A 316 5.31 -8.64 -6.10
C MET A 316 4.37 -8.68 -4.89
N ALA A 317 4.80 -8.15 -3.75
CA ALA A 317 3.98 -8.09 -2.55
C ALA A 317 2.71 -7.25 -2.76
N LEU A 318 2.81 -6.11 -3.44
CA LEU A 318 1.65 -5.29 -3.77
C LEU A 318 0.69 -6.03 -4.71
N ALA A 319 1.20 -6.62 -5.80
CA ALA A 319 0.37 -7.34 -6.77
C ALA A 319 -0.41 -8.48 -6.10
N TYR A 320 0.26 -9.31 -5.29
CA TYR A 320 -0.40 -10.39 -4.57
C TYR A 320 -1.36 -9.88 -3.48
N TYR A 321 -1.04 -8.78 -2.80
CA TYR A 321 -1.94 -8.16 -1.84
C TYR A 321 -3.24 -7.68 -2.51
N VAL A 322 -3.12 -6.97 -3.64
CA VAL A 322 -4.26 -6.46 -4.42
C VAL A 322 -5.17 -7.60 -4.84
N ASP A 323 -4.63 -8.64 -5.49
CA ASP A 323 -5.43 -9.77 -5.99
C ASP A 323 -6.10 -10.55 -4.86
N LEU A 324 -5.35 -10.84 -3.79
CA LEU A 324 -5.86 -11.59 -2.66
C LEU A 324 -6.93 -10.77 -1.89
N SER A 325 -6.76 -9.44 -1.78
CA SER A 325 -7.76 -8.56 -1.18
C SER A 325 -9.05 -8.47 -2.00
N HIS A 326 -8.92 -8.42 -3.33
CA HIS A 326 -10.05 -8.40 -4.26
C HIS A 326 -10.87 -9.70 -4.15
N GLU A 327 -10.19 -10.85 -4.19
CA GLU A 327 -10.88 -12.14 -4.10
C GLU A 327 -11.48 -12.40 -2.71
N ILE A 328 -10.84 -11.97 -1.62
CA ILE A 328 -11.45 -12.04 -0.27
C ILE A 328 -12.75 -11.23 -0.20
N ARG A 329 -12.79 -10.05 -0.81
CA ARG A 329 -14.01 -9.22 -0.83
C ARG A 329 -15.08 -9.80 -1.73
N ARG A 330 -14.69 -10.36 -2.88
CA ARG A 330 -15.60 -10.98 -3.83
C ARG A 330 -16.27 -12.23 -3.26
N THR A 331 -15.54 -12.99 -2.45
CA THR A 331 -15.99 -14.29 -1.95
C THR A 331 -16.89 -14.23 -0.72
N LEU A 332 -17.01 -13.06 -0.06
CA LEU A 332 -17.90 -12.89 1.08
C LEU A 332 -19.30 -12.41 0.62
N PRO A 333 -20.32 -13.29 0.55
CA PRO A 333 -21.69 -12.85 0.33
C PRO A 333 -22.20 -12.11 1.58
N ALA A 334 -22.73 -10.90 1.37
CA ALA A 334 -23.15 -9.97 2.44
C ALA A 334 -24.17 -10.54 3.45
N ASP A 335 -24.89 -11.61 3.13
CA ASP A 335 -26.04 -12.08 3.92
C ASP A 335 -26.10 -13.60 4.16
N SER A 336 -24.98 -14.33 4.07
CA SER A 336 -25.08 -15.78 4.22
C SER A 336 -25.18 -16.19 5.70
N THR A 337 -26.41 -16.43 6.16
CA THR A 337 -26.78 -16.98 7.48
C THR A 337 -26.74 -18.51 7.54
N ALA A 338 -26.14 -19.17 6.55
CA ALA A 338 -26.01 -20.62 6.52
C ALA A 338 -25.13 -21.12 7.68
N ALA A 339 -25.53 -22.22 8.31
CA ALA A 339 -24.81 -22.84 9.42
C ALA A 339 -23.34 -23.12 9.05
N VAL A 340 -22.44 -22.82 10.00
CA VAL A 340 -20.98 -22.74 9.80
C VAL A 340 -20.34 -24.05 9.32
N ASP A 341 -20.92 -25.20 9.66
CA ASP A 341 -20.30 -26.52 9.43
C ASP A 341 -20.50 -27.14 8.03
N GLU A 342 -21.44 -26.64 7.22
CA GLU A 342 -21.71 -27.21 5.87
C GLU A 342 -21.22 -26.31 4.73
N ARG A 343 -20.53 -25.21 5.04
CA ARG A 343 -20.12 -24.27 4.01
C ARG A 343 -18.96 -24.86 3.19
N PRO A 344 -19.09 -24.96 1.86
CA PRO A 344 -17.94 -25.32 1.04
C PRO A 344 -16.79 -24.32 1.29
N PRO A 345 -15.53 -24.80 1.30
CA PRO A 345 -14.39 -23.93 1.52
C PRO A 345 -14.39 -22.82 0.47
N THR A 346 -14.06 -21.61 0.92
CA THR A 346 -14.05 -20.45 0.04
C THR A 346 -12.87 -20.56 -0.91
N ARG A 347 -13.13 -20.75 -2.20
CA ARG A 347 -12.07 -20.90 -3.20
C ARG A 347 -11.60 -19.53 -3.69
N ILE A 348 -10.35 -19.20 -3.42
CA ILE A 348 -9.64 -17.99 -3.84
C ILE A 348 -8.65 -18.40 -4.93
N VAL A 349 -8.78 -17.85 -6.14
CA VAL A 349 -7.91 -18.17 -7.27
C VAL A 349 -7.04 -16.97 -7.61
N ILE A 350 -5.73 -17.12 -7.53
CA ILE A 350 -4.74 -16.11 -7.94
C ILE A 350 -3.99 -16.67 -9.14
N ASP A 351 -4.40 -16.25 -10.34
CA ASP A 351 -3.79 -16.66 -11.60
C ASP A 351 -3.34 -15.41 -12.38
N HIS A 352 -2.03 -15.14 -12.35
CA HIS A 352 -1.43 -14.04 -13.10
C HIS A 352 -1.05 -14.43 -14.53
N ARG A 353 -1.39 -15.64 -14.99
CA ARG A 353 -1.14 -15.98 -16.39
C ARG A 353 -1.99 -15.06 -17.26
N PRO A 354 -1.43 -14.49 -18.35
CA PRO A 354 -2.24 -13.76 -19.29
C PRO A 354 -3.36 -14.68 -19.74
N SER A 355 -4.61 -14.22 -19.61
CA SER A 355 -5.78 -14.99 -20.03
C SER A 355 -5.53 -15.46 -21.45
N ALA A 356 -5.48 -16.78 -21.64
CA ALA A 356 -5.18 -17.36 -22.93
C ALA A 356 -6.19 -16.79 -23.93
N GLN A 357 -5.71 -15.93 -24.83
CA GLN A 357 -6.57 -15.28 -25.81
C GLN A 357 -7.22 -16.40 -26.63
N PRO A 358 -8.56 -16.45 -26.73
CA PRO A 358 -9.23 -17.46 -27.53
C PRO A 358 -8.75 -17.28 -28.97
N ALA A 359 -8.15 -18.34 -29.51
CA ALA A 359 -7.58 -18.39 -30.86
C ALA A 359 -8.63 -18.24 -31.96
#